data_AF-A0A067LVN6-F1
#
_entry.id   AF-A0A067LVN6-F1
#
_cell.length_a   1.000
_cell.length_b   1.000
_cell.length_c   1.000
_cell.angle_alpha   90.00
_cell.angle_beta   90.00
_cell.angle_gamma   90.00
#
_symmetry.space_group_name_H-M   'P 1'
#
loop_
_entity.id
_entity.type
_entity.pdbx_description
1 polymer ?
#
loop_
_entity_poly.entity_id
_entity_poly.type
_entity_poly.pdbx_seq_one_letter_code
_entity_poly.pdbx_strand_id
1 'polypeptide(L)'
;FYTDTGLMALLCRHDCVLWLVNLTTPGERQHYVFALLFQLFQHPPPDWIVGFLYDIACQIHRSMVKWDLLAEFLPRLRLAVSVFHAYGHQWPCQLVYLG
;
A
#
# COMPACT_ATOMS: atom_id res chain seq x y z
N PHE A 1 -1.09 -27.81 8.93
CA PHE A 1 -1.19 -26.92 10.10
C PHE A 1 -1.15 -25.50 9.56
N TYR A 2 -2.24 -24.75 9.73
CA TYR A 2 -2.41 -23.44 9.10
C TYR A 2 -1.43 -22.45 9.72
N THR A 3 -0.34 -22.17 9.01
CA THR A 3 0.68 -21.17 9.35
C THR A 3 0.22 -19.75 9.00
N ASP A 4 -1.09 -19.51 9.00
CA ASP A 4 -1.66 -18.20 8.70
C ASP A 4 -1.84 -17.46 10.03
N THR A 5 -1.02 -16.44 10.22
CA THR A 5 -0.99 -15.62 11.45
C THR A 5 -2.01 -14.47 11.42
N GLY A 6 -2.67 -14.25 10.27
CA GLY A 6 -3.69 -13.22 10.08
C GLY A 6 -4.05 -13.02 8.61
N LEU A 7 -4.91 -12.04 8.34
CA LEU A 7 -5.31 -11.60 7.01
C LEU A 7 -4.99 -10.12 6.85
N MET A 8 -4.47 -9.75 5.68
CA MET A 8 -4.39 -8.35 5.25
C MET A 8 -5.32 -8.16 4.05
N ALA A 9 -6.08 -7.07 4.07
CA ALA A 9 -7.08 -6.76 3.06
C ALA A 9 -6.72 -5.46 2.33
N LEU A 10 -6.96 -5.44 1.01
CA LEU A 10 -7.05 -4.21 0.24
C LEU A 10 -8.53 -3.87 0.06
N LEU A 11 -8.95 -2.72 0.55
CA LEU A 11 -10.32 -2.25 0.49
C LEU A 11 -10.46 -1.09 -0.49
N CYS A 12 -11.65 -0.93 -1.05
CA CYS A 12 -12.01 0.30 -1.74
C CYS A 12 -12.48 1.36 -0.74
N ARG A 13 -12.66 2.60 -1.22
CA ARG A 13 -13.18 3.73 -0.43
C ARG A 13 -14.61 3.57 0.11
N HIS A 14 -15.32 2.50 -0.27
CA HIS A 14 -16.67 2.17 0.20
C HIS A 14 -16.67 1.01 1.20
N ASP A 15 -15.50 0.71 1.77
CA ASP A 15 -15.28 -0.38 2.74
C ASP A 15 -15.59 -1.78 2.20
N CYS A 16 -15.58 -1.96 0.87
CA CYS A 16 -15.66 -3.27 0.25
C CYS A 16 -14.26 -3.86 0.08
N VAL A 17 -14.09 -5.12 0.49
CA VAL A 17 -12.88 -5.90 0.26
C VAL A 17 -12.72 -6.16 -1.24
N LEU A 18 -11.57 -5.80 -1.79
CA LEU A 18 -11.19 -6.09 -3.17
C LEU A 18 -10.33 -7.36 -3.24
N TRP A 19 -9.30 -7.44 -2.38
CA TRP A 19 -8.42 -8.61 -2.28
C TRP A 19 -7.98 -8.87 -0.85
N LEU A 20 -7.62 -10.12 -0.58
CA LEU A 20 -7.10 -10.61 0.70
C LEU A 20 -5.80 -11.35 0.45
N VAL A 21 -4.87 -11.23 1.40
CA VAL A 21 -3.66 -12.03 1.43
C VAL A 21 -3.48 -12.66 2.82
N ASN A 22 -3.12 -13.93 2.83
CA ASN A 22 -2.81 -14.66 4.05
C ASN A 22 -1.43 -14.26 4.58
N LEU A 23 -1.36 -13.92 5.86
CA LEU A 23 -0.10 -13.61 6.54
C LEU A 23 0.59 -14.90 6.95
N THR A 24 1.40 -15.43 6.04
CA THR A 24 2.16 -16.68 6.21
C THR A 24 3.43 -16.54 7.04
N THR A 25 3.82 -15.31 7.39
CA THR A 25 5.00 -15.00 8.19
C THR A 25 4.64 -14.07 9.35
N PRO A 26 5.34 -14.14 10.49
CA PRO A 26 5.06 -13.24 11.61
C PRO A 26 5.22 -11.77 11.23
N GLY A 27 4.18 -10.99 11.52
CA GLY A 27 4.13 -9.54 11.38
C GLY A 27 3.61 -9.02 10.03
N GLU A 28 3.15 -7.77 10.02
CA GLU A 28 2.73 -7.05 8.82
C GLU A 28 3.95 -6.62 7.98
N ARG A 29 4.45 -7.53 7.16
CA ARG A 29 5.60 -7.24 6.29
C ARG A 29 5.15 -6.51 5.02
N GLN A 30 5.95 -5.52 4.61
CA GLN A 30 5.74 -4.70 3.41
C GLN A 30 5.51 -5.50 2.10
N HIS A 31 6.00 -6.73 1.97
CA HIS A 31 5.79 -7.54 0.77
C HIS A 31 4.31 -7.94 0.54
N TYR A 32 3.50 -8.01 1.59
CA TYR A 32 2.06 -8.23 1.46
C TYR A 32 1.36 -7.04 0.79
N VAL A 33 1.78 -5.81 1.12
CA VAL A 33 1.29 -4.58 0.47
C VAL A 33 1.67 -4.56 -1.00
N PHE A 34 2.91 -4.94 -1.34
CA PHE A 34 3.33 -5.02 -2.75
C PHE A 34 2.54 -6.07 -3.53
N ALA A 35 2.25 -7.23 -2.94
CA ALA A 35 1.43 -8.25 -3.58
C ALA A 35 0.00 -7.74 -3.87
N LEU A 36 -0.61 -7.05 -2.90
CA LEU A 36 -1.94 -6.46 -3.07
C LEU A 36 -1.96 -5.33 -4.11
N LEU A 37 -0.94 -4.46 -4.12
CA LEU A 37 -0.81 -3.41 -5.15
C LEU A 37 -0.60 -4.02 -6.54
N PHE A 38 0.28 -5.01 -6.67
CA PHE A 38 0.50 -5.70 -7.94
C PHE A 38 -0.80 -6.30 -8.47
N GLN A 39 -1.54 -7.00 -7.59
CA GLN A 39 -2.83 -7.58 -7.93
C GLN A 39 -3.84 -6.50 -8.36
N LEU A 40 -3.93 -5.40 -7.61
CA LEU A 40 -4.80 -4.27 -7.93
C LEU A 40 -4.53 -3.77 -9.35
N PHE A 41 -3.28 -3.50 -9.71
CA PHE A 41 -2.92 -2.92 -11.01
C PHE A 41 -3.12 -3.86 -12.22
N GLN A 42 -3.45 -5.14 -12.02
CA GLN A 42 -3.82 -6.04 -13.12
C GLN A 42 -5.21 -5.78 -13.71
N HIS A 43 -6.06 -5.02 -13.00
CA HIS A 43 -7.49 -4.90 -13.34
C HIS A 43 -7.96 -3.53 -13.86
N PRO A 44 -7.51 -2.37 -13.34
CA PRO A 44 -7.97 -1.08 -13.83
C PRO A 44 -7.35 -0.74 -15.19
N PRO A 45 -8.05 0.04 -16.02
CA PRO A 45 -7.51 0.57 -17.28
C PRO A 45 -6.14 1.25 -17.11
N PRO A 46 -5.25 1.21 -18.12
CA PRO A 46 -3.87 1.67 -18.02
C PRO A 46 -3.70 3.20 -17.87
N ASP A 47 -4.77 3.96 -17.98
CA ASP A 47 -4.83 5.42 -17.86
C ASP A 47 -5.32 5.90 -16.49
N TRP A 48 -5.86 5.01 -15.66
CA TRP A 48 -6.40 5.39 -14.34
C TRP A 48 -5.31 5.80 -13.36
N ILE A 49 -5.55 6.88 -12.61
CA ILE A 49 -4.74 7.24 -11.44
C ILE A 49 -5.38 6.61 -10.21
N VAL A 50 -4.59 5.88 -9.43
CA VAL A 50 -5.04 5.15 -8.24
C VAL A 50 -4.52 5.84 -6.98
N GLY A 51 -5.43 6.20 -6.08
CA GLY A 51 -5.09 6.64 -4.73
C GLY A 51 -4.94 5.44 -3.79
N PHE A 52 -3.89 5.43 -2.97
CA PHE A 52 -3.61 4.39 -2.00
C PHE A 52 -3.30 5.02 -0.63
N LEU A 53 -4.18 4.76 0.34
CA LEU A 53 -4.07 5.23 1.72
C LEU A 53 -3.55 4.08 2.58
N TYR A 54 -2.43 4.29 3.27
CA TYR A 54 -1.89 3.31 4.20
C TYR A 54 -0.98 3.99 5.23
N ASP A 55 -0.98 3.48 6.46
CA ASP A 55 -0.28 4.11 7.58
C ASP A 55 1.22 4.31 7.28
N ILE A 56 1.86 3.33 6.63
CA ILE A 56 3.28 3.43 6.24
C ILE A 56 3.49 3.70 4.74
N ALA A 57 2.54 4.34 4.06
CA ALA A 57 2.61 4.63 2.61
C ALA A 57 3.91 5.33 2.20
N CYS A 58 4.45 6.24 3.03
CA CYS A 58 5.72 6.91 2.74
C CYS A 58 6.92 5.95 2.73
N GLN A 59 6.91 4.92 3.59
CA GLN A 59 7.94 3.87 3.60
C GLN A 59 7.80 2.97 2.37
N ILE A 60 6.56 2.62 2.01
CA ILE A 60 6.25 1.88 0.78
C ILE A 60 6.80 2.62 -0.43
N HIS A 61 6.50 3.92 -0.58
CA HIS A 61 7.02 4.73 -1.68
C HIS A 61 8.55 4.77 -1.72
N ARG A 62 9.18 4.99 -0.56
CA ARG A 62 10.64 4.98 -0.45
C ARG A 62 11.24 3.65 -0.89
N SER A 63 10.64 2.52 -0.49
CA SER A 63 11.07 1.18 -0.90
C SER A 63 10.92 0.97 -2.41
N MET A 64 9.79 1.42 -3.00
CA MET A 64 9.56 1.34 -4.45
C MET A 64 10.63 2.09 -5.24
N VAL A 65 10.91 3.35 -4.88
CA VAL A 65 11.92 4.18 -5.55
C VAL A 65 13.32 3.64 -5.35
N LYS A 66 13.66 3.19 -4.13
CA LYS A 66 15.01 2.74 -3.80
C LYS A 66 15.38 1.42 -4.49
N TRP A 67 14.42 0.52 -4.63
CA TRP A 67 14.65 -0.86 -5.07
C TRP A 67 13.99 -1.19 -6.41
N ASP A 68 13.44 -0.18 -7.10
CA ASP A 68 12.77 -0.32 -8.40
C ASP A 68 11.58 -1.30 -8.36
N LEU A 69 10.85 -1.34 -7.23
CA LEU A 69 9.69 -2.21 -7.06
C LEU A 69 8.45 -1.55 -7.67
N LEU A 70 7.75 -2.28 -8.55
CA LEU A 70 6.50 -1.82 -9.17
C LEU A 70 6.66 -0.46 -9.88
N ALA A 71 7.83 -0.23 -10.47
CA ALA A 71 8.19 1.02 -11.11
C ALA A 71 7.24 1.38 -12.26
N GLU A 72 6.68 0.37 -12.93
CA GLU A 72 5.67 0.52 -13.98
C GLU A 72 4.36 1.15 -13.48
N PHE A 73 4.04 1.02 -12.19
CA PHE A 73 2.81 1.55 -11.59
C PHE A 73 3.02 2.90 -10.90
N LEU A 74 4.26 3.25 -10.52
CA LEU A 74 4.58 4.50 -9.82
C LEU A 74 4.01 5.77 -10.48
N PRO A 75 4.05 5.96 -11.81
CA PRO A 75 3.52 7.18 -12.44
C PRO A 75 2.03 7.42 -12.18
N ARG A 76 1.29 6.34 -11.89
CA ARG A 76 -0.16 6.33 -11.74
C ARG A 76 -0.62 6.08 -10.30
N LEU A 77 0.31 5.91 -9.37
CA LEU A 77 0.03 5.70 -7.97
C LEU A 77 0.15 7.02 -7.20
N ARG A 78 -0.87 7.36 -6.41
CA ARG A 78 -0.88 8.47 -5.46
C ARG A 78 -0.97 7.90 -4.06
N LEU A 79 0.05 8.15 -3.25
CA LEU A 79 0.17 7.61 -1.90
C LEU A 79 -0.25 8.66 -0.89
N ALA A 80 -1.01 8.22 0.12
CA ALA A 80 -1.44 9.06 1.23
C ALA A 80 -1.27 8.33 2.58
N VAL A 81 -1.07 9.10 3.64
CA VAL A 81 -1.04 8.69 5.04
C VAL A 81 -2.14 9.46 5.75
N SER A 82 -2.97 8.74 6.52
CA SER A 82 -4.04 9.34 7.31
C SER A 82 -3.49 10.32 8.34
N VAL A 83 -4.20 11.44 8.56
CA VAL A 83 -3.83 12.45 9.57
C VAL A 83 -3.61 11.85 10.96
N PHE A 84 -4.34 10.78 11.30
CA PHE A 84 -4.21 10.09 12.58
C PHE A 84 -2.87 9.36 12.75
N HIS A 85 -2.20 9.01 11.65
CA HIS A 85 -0.90 8.33 11.65
C HIS A 85 0.27 9.25 11.27
N ALA A 86 0.02 10.42 10.68
CA ALA A 86 1.05 11.32 10.17
C ALA A 86 2.11 11.75 11.21
N TYR A 87 1.73 11.87 12.49
CA TYR A 87 2.65 12.23 13.58
C TYR A 87 3.68 11.15 13.93
N GLY A 88 3.43 9.89 13.54
CA GLY A 88 4.38 8.78 13.70
C GLY A 88 5.52 8.78 12.66
N HIS A 89 5.49 9.68 11.66
CA HIS A 89 6.45 9.73 10.57
C HIS A 89 7.39 10.94 10.65
N GLN A 90 8.43 10.91 9.82
CA GLN A 90 9.32 12.06 9.63
C GLN A 90 8.54 13.26 9.08
N TRP A 91 8.91 14.48 9.50
CA TRP A 91 8.26 15.73 9.09
C TRP A 91 8.00 15.86 7.57
N PRO A 92 8.92 15.48 6.65
CA PRO A 92 8.64 15.55 5.21
C PRO A 92 7.45 14.68 4.78
N CYS A 93 7.15 13.59 5.49
CA CYS A 93 6.01 12.74 5.18
C CYS A 93 4.68 13.48 5.39
N GLN A 94 4.62 14.35 6.39
CA GLN A 94 3.44 15.16 6.71
C GLN A 94 3.16 16.22 5.66
N LEU A 95 4.18 16.66 4.91
CA LEU A 95 4.01 17.62 3.83
C LEU A 95 3.62 16.98 2.51
N VAL A 96 4.13 15.78 2.24
CA VAL A 96 4.05 15.16 0.91
C VAL A 96 2.90 14.16 0.79
N TYR A 97 2.55 13.45 1.88
CA TYR A 97 1.59 12.34 1.84
C TYR A 97 0.35 12.57 2.71
N LEU A 98 0.19 13.72 3.35
CA LEU A 98 -1.01 13.98 4.14
C LEU A 98 -2.24 14.04 3.21
N GLY A 99 -3.24 13.22 3.48
CA GLY A 99 -4.47 13.12 2.69
C GLY A 99 -5.67 12.68 3.52
#